data_AF-A0A9X3XGK3-F1
#
_entry.id   AF-A0A9X3XGK3-F1
#
_cell.length_a   1.000
_cell.length_b   1.000
_cell.length_c   1.000
_cell.angle_alpha   90.00
_cell.angle_beta   90.00
_cell.angle_gamma   90.00
#
_symmetry.space_group_name_H-M   'P 1'
#
loop_
_entity.id
_entity.type
_entity.pdbx_description
1 polymer ?
#
loop_
_entity_poly.entity_id
_entity_poly.type
_entity_poly.pdbx_seq_one_letter_code
_entity_poly.pdbx_strand_id
1 'polypeptide(L)'
;MHHAVELFVSSAPGDQAIREELCARLAAFVDAGIVRESVPAAPPPDTRTLLHTADVIVVLVSPEAFTSGSIVEATLREGLTMERDKRAVVIPLRARAGAPEQAGLLADRTIYPRDGRALDDPEHRDEIFREAIAGVLTGVTLCHVMVGDYLLEDEREAAAAASFQRGMTLAERLAGDAPDDQDHRTLVAITRDRYADALLAAGDGHGALAAYKEALVVRDRLAHDAPDDIARRRALARCHESIGEVLRAMGEKPDALAAYRACLALREDLADATYDDEARRDLYATYGRIGHVLRAMGDLRGALDAFRTGLKLAARLAAEQPDMAAIQGDHALFCFRAATVLAEGTSAERLEARSLLRRALAIYRVLEERELLTEAQAIWPPAVEALLITLGT
;
A
#
# COMPACT_ATOMS: atom_id res chain seq x y z
N MET A 1 10.05 -14.12 -20.42
CA MET A 1 11.32 -13.39 -20.19
C MET A 1 11.41 -13.13 -18.69
N HIS A 2 12.37 -13.80 -18.03
CA HIS A 2 12.65 -13.61 -16.61
C HIS A 2 13.36 -12.25 -16.48
N HIS A 3 12.68 -11.21 -16.00
CA HIS A 3 13.37 -9.97 -15.64
C HIS A 3 14.03 -10.22 -14.29
N ALA A 4 15.28 -10.65 -14.32
CA ALA A 4 16.14 -10.60 -13.13
C ALA A 4 16.30 -9.13 -12.74
N VAL A 5 16.36 -8.84 -11.44
CA VAL A 5 16.51 -7.47 -10.93
C VAL A 5 17.95 -7.02 -11.13
N GLU A 6 18.18 -5.92 -11.85
CA GLU A 6 19.51 -5.39 -12.13
C GLU A 6 20.07 -4.71 -10.86
N LEU A 7 21.13 -5.29 -10.30
CA LEU A 7 21.74 -4.81 -9.05
C LEU A 7 23.04 -4.07 -9.32
N PHE A 8 23.14 -2.85 -8.80
CA PHE A 8 24.33 -2.02 -8.84
C PHE A 8 24.91 -1.83 -7.44
N VAL A 9 26.17 -2.20 -7.22
CA VAL A 9 26.87 -2.03 -5.93
C VAL A 9 27.89 -0.90 -6.01
N SER A 10 27.61 0.19 -5.30
CA SER A 10 28.49 1.35 -5.16
C SER A 10 29.35 1.25 -3.90
N SER A 11 30.66 1.42 -4.02
CA SER A 11 31.60 1.33 -2.91
C SER A 11 32.79 2.26 -3.10
N ALA A 12 33.40 2.70 -1.99
CA ALA A 12 34.69 3.38 -2.05
C ALA A 12 35.81 2.39 -2.46
N PRO A 13 36.95 2.86 -3.01
CA PRO A 13 38.07 1.97 -3.34
C PRO A 13 38.55 1.13 -2.15
N GLY A 14 38.53 1.69 -0.93
CA GLY A 14 38.88 0.97 0.29
C GLY A 14 37.95 -0.20 0.62
N ASP A 15 36.74 -0.23 0.09
CA ASP A 15 35.71 -1.24 0.42
C ASP A 15 35.63 -2.38 -0.61
N GLN A 16 36.63 -2.47 -1.51
CA GLN A 16 36.64 -3.46 -2.60
C GLN A 16 36.50 -4.91 -2.11
N ALA A 17 37.22 -5.30 -1.05
CA ALA A 17 37.14 -6.66 -0.52
C ALA A 17 35.76 -7.01 0.06
N ILE A 18 35.10 -6.03 0.69
CA ILE A 18 33.73 -6.18 1.24
C ILE A 18 32.74 -6.35 0.09
N ARG A 19 32.89 -5.54 -0.97
CA ARG A 19 32.08 -5.65 -2.18
C ARG A 19 32.24 -7.02 -2.83
N GLU A 20 33.47 -7.50 -3.02
CA GLU A 20 33.74 -8.81 -3.62
C GLU A 20 33.12 -9.96 -2.81
N GLU A 21 33.24 -9.92 -1.48
CA GLU A 21 32.59 -10.89 -0.60
C GLU A 21 31.05 -10.84 -0.70
N LEU A 22 30.46 -9.63 -0.71
CA LEU A 22 29.02 -9.45 -0.88
C LEU A 22 28.54 -10.06 -2.21
N CYS A 23 29.27 -9.79 -3.30
CA CYS A 23 28.95 -10.32 -4.63
C CYS A 23 29.08 -11.85 -4.65
N ALA A 24 30.12 -12.41 -4.06
CA ALA A 24 30.31 -13.86 -3.93
C ALA A 24 29.14 -14.52 -3.18
N ARG A 25 28.61 -13.88 -2.13
CA ARG A 25 27.45 -14.38 -1.38
C ARG A 25 26.12 -14.21 -2.11
N LEU A 26 26.04 -13.24 -3.02
CA LEU A 26 24.89 -13.05 -3.91
C LEU A 26 24.88 -14.01 -5.11
N ALA A 27 26.01 -14.68 -5.41
CA ALA A 27 26.15 -15.54 -6.59
C ALA A 27 25.06 -16.61 -6.71
N ALA A 28 24.63 -17.23 -5.62
CA ALA A 28 23.54 -18.21 -5.64
C ALA A 28 22.19 -17.62 -6.10
N PHE A 29 21.95 -16.33 -5.85
CA PHE A 29 20.76 -15.61 -6.32
C PHE A 29 20.88 -15.16 -7.77
N VAL A 30 22.13 -14.95 -8.24
CA VAL A 30 22.43 -14.71 -9.66
C VAL A 30 22.20 -15.98 -10.47
N ASP A 31 22.71 -17.13 -9.99
CA ASP A 31 22.52 -18.43 -10.62
C ASP A 31 21.03 -18.83 -10.67
N ALA A 32 20.25 -18.43 -9.65
CA ALA A 32 18.80 -18.61 -9.62
C ALA A 32 18.03 -17.62 -10.51
N GLY A 33 18.70 -16.65 -11.14
CA GLY A 33 18.08 -15.62 -11.99
C GLY A 33 17.21 -14.63 -11.22
N ILE A 34 17.40 -14.49 -9.91
CA ILE A 34 16.68 -13.52 -9.06
C ILE A 34 17.28 -12.13 -9.24
N VAL A 35 18.61 -12.06 -9.21
CA VAL A 35 19.37 -10.83 -9.37
C VAL A 35 20.25 -10.97 -10.59
N ARG A 36 20.43 -9.89 -11.36
CA ARG A 36 21.50 -9.79 -12.34
C ARG A 36 22.56 -8.86 -11.81
N GLU A 37 23.79 -9.35 -11.78
CA GLU A 37 24.92 -8.59 -11.28
C GLU A 37 25.38 -7.55 -12.32
N SER A 38 25.29 -6.27 -11.97
CA SER A 38 25.89 -5.16 -12.72
C SER A 38 27.05 -4.58 -11.90
N VAL A 39 28.16 -5.32 -11.83
CA VAL A 39 29.35 -4.88 -11.09
C VAL A 39 30.40 -4.29 -12.04
N PRO A 40 30.69 -2.99 -11.94
CA PRO A 40 31.92 -2.44 -12.47
C PRO A 40 33.12 -2.74 -11.55
N ALA A 41 34.08 -3.52 -12.04
CA ALA A 41 35.39 -3.67 -11.43
C ALA A 41 36.26 -2.43 -11.66
N ALA A 42 36.17 -1.42 -10.77
CA ALA A 42 36.87 -0.11 -10.88
C ALA A 42 36.43 0.69 -12.12
N PRO A 43 36.35 2.04 -12.07
CA PRO A 43 35.33 2.77 -12.82
C PRO A 43 35.45 2.51 -14.34
N PRO A 44 34.53 1.75 -14.96
CA PRO A 44 34.45 1.71 -16.40
C PRO A 44 33.91 3.07 -16.88
N PRO A 45 34.17 3.43 -18.15
CA PRO A 45 33.63 4.66 -18.75
C PRO A 45 32.10 4.81 -18.64
N ASP A 46 31.37 3.72 -18.34
CA ASP A 46 29.90 3.64 -18.37
C ASP A 46 29.22 3.51 -16.99
N THR A 47 29.89 3.84 -15.88
CA THR A 47 29.32 3.75 -14.51
C THR A 47 27.95 4.42 -14.39
N ARG A 48 27.78 5.57 -15.04
CA ARG A 48 26.51 6.32 -15.07
C ARG A 48 25.41 5.57 -15.83
N THR A 49 25.75 4.92 -16.94
CA THR A 49 24.82 4.12 -17.74
C THR A 49 24.31 2.93 -16.93
N LEU A 50 25.23 2.22 -16.26
CA LEU A 50 24.88 1.06 -15.42
C LEU A 50 24.00 1.44 -14.23
N LEU A 51 24.25 2.60 -13.60
CA LEU A 51 23.41 3.12 -12.53
C LEU A 51 21.98 3.39 -13.01
N HIS A 52 21.80 4.00 -14.18
CA HIS A 52 20.48 4.35 -14.70
C HIS A 52 19.63 3.16 -15.15
N THR A 53 20.25 2.00 -15.35
CA THR A 53 19.58 0.72 -15.63
C THR A 53 19.38 -0.13 -14.38
N ALA A 54 19.88 0.31 -13.22
CA ALA A 54 19.77 -0.44 -11.98
C ALA A 54 18.35 -0.36 -11.41
N ASP A 55 17.84 -1.52 -11.00
CA ASP A 55 16.58 -1.69 -10.28
C ASP A 55 16.80 -1.60 -8.76
N VAL A 56 17.94 -2.10 -8.28
CA VAL A 56 18.37 -2.03 -6.88
C VAL A 56 19.79 -1.48 -6.80
N ILE A 57 19.97 -0.45 -5.99
CA ILE A 57 21.24 0.25 -5.80
C ILE A 57 21.72 -0.01 -4.38
N VAL A 58 22.74 -0.83 -4.24
CA VAL A 58 23.39 -1.11 -2.96
C VAL A 58 24.52 -0.10 -2.73
N VAL A 59 24.51 0.58 -1.59
CA VAL A 59 25.53 1.57 -1.24
C VAL A 59 26.31 1.09 -0.02
N LEU A 60 27.61 0.84 -0.19
CA LEU A 60 28.52 0.52 0.90
C LEU A 60 28.90 1.80 1.66
N VAL A 61 28.39 1.92 2.88
CA VAL A 61 28.52 3.07 3.77
C VAL A 61 29.81 2.95 4.57
N SER A 62 30.75 3.86 4.33
CA SER A 62 32.03 3.98 5.03
C SER A 62 32.43 5.46 5.14
N PRO A 63 33.40 5.83 6.01
CA PRO A 63 33.90 7.20 6.08
C PRO A 63 34.39 7.75 4.73
N GLU A 64 35.06 6.92 3.92
CA GLU A 64 35.57 7.29 2.61
C GLU A 64 34.45 7.55 1.59
N ALA A 65 33.38 6.75 1.66
CA ALA A 65 32.22 6.84 0.78
C ALA A 65 31.43 8.15 0.91
N PHE A 66 31.60 8.90 2.00
CA PHE A 66 30.91 10.17 2.25
C PHE A 66 31.87 11.36 2.38
N THR A 67 33.09 11.21 1.87
CA THR A 67 33.95 12.38 1.62
C THR A 67 33.30 13.26 0.56
N SER A 68 33.30 14.59 0.80
CA SER A 68 32.65 15.56 -0.08
C SER A 68 33.14 15.43 -1.52
N GLY A 69 32.22 15.18 -2.45
CA GLY A 69 32.53 15.02 -3.87
C GLY A 69 32.97 13.61 -4.28
N SER A 70 32.83 12.62 -3.39
CA SER A 70 33.07 11.22 -3.73
C SER A 70 32.03 10.68 -4.73
N ILE A 71 32.43 9.68 -5.52
CA ILE A 71 31.55 9.01 -6.49
C ILE A 71 30.38 8.30 -5.77
N VAL A 72 30.62 7.75 -4.58
CA VAL A 72 29.61 7.03 -3.81
C VAL A 72 28.53 7.98 -3.29
N GLU A 73 28.93 9.15 -2.75
CA GLU A 73 27.96 10.20 -2.36
C GLU A 73 27.12 10.66 -3.56
N ALA A 74 27.74 10.86 -4.72
CA ALA A 74 27.04 11.25 -5.95
C ALA A 74 26.06 10.16 -6.42
N THR A 75 26.48 8.89 -6.40
CA THR A 75 25.64 7.74 -6.73
C THR A 75 24.45 7.64 -5.77
N LEU A 76 24.68 7.84 -4.47
CA LEU A 76 23.59 7.84 -3.49
C LEU A 76 22.57 8.93 -3.83
N ARG A 77 22.99 10.18 -4.06
CA ARG A 77 22.08 11.28 -4.40
C ARG A 77 21.26 11.00 -5.67
N GLU A 78 21.89 10.44 -6.68
CA GLU A 78 21.23 10.05 -7.93
C GLU A 78 20.27 8.87 -7.71
N GLY A 79 20.69 7.84 -6.98
CA GLY A 79 19.84 6.70 -6.60
C GLY A 79 18.63 7.12 -5.77
N LEU A 80 18.78 8.04 -4.82
CA LEU A 80 17.67 8.60 -4.05
C LEU A 80 16.70 9.40 -4.93
N THR A 81 17.21 10.05 -5.97
CA THR A 81 16.36 10.72 -6.97
C THR A 81 15.58 9.70 -7.78
N MET A 82 16.24 8.63 -8.24
CA MET A 82 15.60 7.52 -8.96
C MET A 82 14.54 6.82 -8.10
N GLU A 83 14.79 6.62 -6.80
CA GLU A 83 13.83 6.01 -5.89
C GLU A 83 12.59 6.90 -5.67
N ARG A 84 12.78 8.22 -5.50
CA ARG A 84 11.66 9.17 -5.45
C ARG A 84 10.83 9.13 -6.72
N ASP A 85 11.48 8.93 -7.86
CA ASP A 85 10.83 8.82 -9.17
C ASP A 85 10.33 7.37 -9.44
N LYS A 86 10.33 6.50 -8.42
CA LYS A 86 9.90 5.08 -8.46
C LYS A 86 10.63 4.20 -9.48
N ARG A 87 11.90 4.49 -9.76
CA ARG A 87 12.71 3.78 -10.75
C ARG A 87 13.69 2.75 -10.19
N ALA A 88 14.08 2.88 -8.92
CA ALA A 88 15.01 1.97 -8.26
C ALA A 88 14.78 1.95 -6.75
N VAL A 89 15.36 0.98 -6.05
CA VAL A 89 15.38 0.90 -4.58
C VAL A 89 16.81 1.02 -4.07
N VAL A 90 17.08 1.93 -3.14
CA VAL A 90 18.41 2.10 -2.54
C VAL A 90 18.52 1.36 -1.22
N ILE A 91 19.52 0.48 -1.12
CA ILE A 91 19.83 -0.31 0.09
C ILE A 91 21.21 0.08 0.63
N PRO A 92 21.28 0.83 1.75
CA PRO A 92 22.54 1.15 2.38
C PRO A 92 23.03 -0.02 3.26
N LEU A 93 24.30 -0.40 3.09
CA LEU A 93 24.97 -1.42 3.91
C LEU A 93 26.16 -0.79 4.64
N ARG A 94 26.26 -0.97 5.95
CA ARG A 94 27.37 -0.47 6.76
C ARG A 94 28.64 -1.28 6.47
N ALA A 95 29.51 -0.74 5.62
CA ALA A 95 30.73 -1.42 5.23
C ALA A 95 31.80 -1.35 6.32
N ARG A 96 32.00 -0.17 6.93
CA ARG A 96 33.02 0.05 7.96
C ARG A 96 32.50 0.78 9.18
N ALA A 97 33.11 0.51 10.34
CA ALA A 97 32.85 1.26 11.57
C ALA A 97 33.27 2.74 11.44
N GLY A 98 32.63 3.63 12.22
CA GLY A 98 32.98 5.05 12.25
C GLY A 98 32.52 5.87 11.05
N ALA A 99 31.71 5.30 10.14
CA ALA A 99 30.95 6.11 9.20
C ALA A 99 30.03 7.05 10.00
N PRO A 100 29.97 8.35 9.66
CA PRO A 100 29.22 9.31 10.47
C PRO A 100 27.75 8.87 10.54
N GLU A 101 27.22 8.69 11.74
CA GLU A 101 25.81 8.34 11.99
C GLU A 101 24.81 9.42 11.48
N GLN A 102 25.26 10.45 10.77
CA GLN A 102 24.49 11.65 10.43
C GLN A 102 24.94 12.34 9.13
N ALA A 103 25.29 11.62 8.06
CA ALA A 103 25.24 12.26 6.74
C ALA A 103 23.76 12.31 6.33
N GLY A 104 23.06 13.41 6.60
CA GLY A 104 21.59 13.56 6.57
C GLY A 104 20.79 13.01 5.38
N LEU A 105 21.44 12.48 4.34
CA LEU A 105 20.84 11.71 3.24
C LEU A 105 20.26 10.34 3.68
N LEU A 106 20.80 9.72 4.73
CA LEU A 106 20.39 8.37 5.19
C LEU A 106 19.67 8.37 6.55
N ALA A 107 19.34 9.54 7.10
CA ALA A 107 18.85 9.67 8.48
C ALA A 107 17.58 8.84 8.77
N ASP A 108 16.67 8.75 7.80
CA ASP A 108 15.39 8.02 7.94
C ASP A 108 15.44 6.62 7.31
N ARG A 109 16.64 6.08 7.06
CA ARG A 109 16.81 4.79 6.37
C ARG A 109 17.30 3.70 7.29
N THR A 110 16.77 2.50 7.05
CA THR A 110 17.32 1.28 7.63
C THR A 110 18.66 0.99 6.96
N ILE A 111 19.74 1.01 7.74
CA ILE A 111 21.08 0.61 7.30
C ILE A 111 21.31 -0.82 7.77
N TYR A 112 21.73 -1.70 6.88
CA TYR A 112 22.00 -3.09 7.22
C TYR A 112 23.49 -3.33 7.50
N PRO A 113 23.85 -4.22 8.43
CA PRO A 113 22.96 -4.90 9.38
C PRO A 113 22.24 -3.94 10.33
N ARG A 114 20.99 -4.28 10.71
CA ARG A 114 20.14 -3.41 11.54
C ARG A 114 20.65 -3.23 12.97
N ASP A 115 21.46 -4.15 13.45
CA ASP A 115 22.13 -4.06 14.76
C ASP A 115 23.30 -3.05 14.80
N GLY A 116 23.66 -2.48 13.65
CA GLY A 116 24.70 -1.47 13.54
C GLY A 116 26.13 -2.01 13.45
N ARG A 117 26.34 -3.33 13.41
CA ARG A 117 27.67 -3.92 13.12
C ARG A 117 28.11 -3.58 11.69
N ALA A 118 29.42 -3.55 11.46
CA ALA A 118 29.98 -3.26 10.14
C ALA A 118 30.41 -4.56 9.43
N LEU A 119 30.33 -4.57 8.10
CA LEU A 119 30.70 -5.74 7.28
C LEU A 119 32.19 -6.11 7.35
N ASP A 120 33.06 -5.17 7.77
CA ASP A 120 34.48 -5.41 8.00
C ASP A 120 34.81 -6.00 9.38
N ASP A 121 33.80 -6.19 10.25
CA ASP A 121 33.99 -6.85 11.54
C ASP A 121 34.34 -8.35 11.32
N PRO A 122 35.53 -8.80 11.76
CA PRO A 122 35.93 -10.19 11.62
C PRO A 122 35.12 -11.13 12.54
N GLU A 123 34.54 -10.61 13.62
CA GLU A 123 33.70 -11.39 14.53
C GLU A 123 32.28 -11.50 13.97
N HIS A 124 31.68 -12.70 14.03
CA HIS A 124 30.31 -12.95 13.54
C HIS A 124 30.08 -12.60 12.06
N ARG A 125 31.14 -12.60 11.24
CA ARG A 125 31.12 -12.23 9.82
C ARG A 125 29.99 -12.86 9.01
N ASP A 126 29.73 -14.16 9.20
CA ASP A 126 28.65 -14.85 8.47
C ASP A 126 27.24 -14.38 8.86
N GLU A 127 27.04 -14.00 10.12
CA GLU A 127 25.76 -13.46 10.60
C GLU A 127 25.52 -12.05 10.05
N ILE A 128 26.54 -11.20 10.11
CA ILE A 128 26.53 -9.84 9.57
C ILE A 128 26.22 -9.84 8.07
N PHE A 129 26.90 -10.68 7.29
CA PHE A 129 26.63 -10.80 5.86
C PHE A 129 25.25 -11.42 5.59
N ARG A 130 24.76 -12.33 6.43
CA ARG A 130 23.39 -12.87 6.27
C ARG A 130 22.35 -11.75 6.38
N GLU A 131 22.49 -10.86 7.35
CA GLU A 131 21.57 -9.73 7.50
C GLU A 131 21.73 -8.69 6.38
N ALA A 132 22.96 -8.45 5.90
CA ALA A 132 23.19 -7.60 4.73
C ALA A 132 22.51 -8.15 3.47
N ILE A 133 22.62 -9.47 3.22
CA ILE A 133 21.93 -10.16 2.13
C ILE A 133 20.41 -10.08 2.31
N ALA A 134 19.89 -10.23 3.53
CA ALA A 134 18.47 -10.04 3.81
C ALA A 134 17.99 -8.62 3.45
N GLY A 135 18.80 -7.59 3.75
CA GLY A 135 18.53 -6.21 3.33
C GLY A 135 18.49 -6.04 1.81
N VAL A 136 19.44 -6.65 1.08
CA VAL A 136 19.44 -6.64 -0.40
C VAL A 136 18.19 -7.32 -0.95
N LEU A 137 17.83 -8.50 -0.45
CA LEU A 137 16.64 -9.23 -0.89
C LEU A 137 15.33 -8.52 -0.54
N THR A 138 15.30 -7.78 0.56
CA THR A 138 14.20 -6.85 0.87
C THR A 138 14.07 -5.79 -0.22
N GLY A 139 15.19 -5.20 -0.65
CA GLY A 139 15.21 -4.26 -1.78
C GLY A 139 14.73 -4.87 -3.10
N VAL A 140 15.18 -6.08 -3.43
CA VAL A 140 14.71 -6.84 -4.62
C VAL A 140 13.20 -7.12 -4.54
N THR A 141 12.69 -7.46 -3.35
CA THR A 141 11.26 -7.67 -3.12
C THR A 141 10.46 -6.39 -3.36
N LEU A 142 10.91 -5.26 -2.80
CA LEU A 142 10.27 -3.96 -3.00
C LEU A 142 10.31 -3.51 -4.46
N CYS A 143 11.39 -3.80 -5.18
CA CYS A 143 11.46 -3.56 -6.62
C CYS A 143 10.36 -4.35 -7.37
N HIS A 144 10.18 -5.64 -7.07
CA HIS A 144 9.10 -6.42 -7.66
C HIS A 144 7.71 -5.87 -7.35
N VAL A 145 7.50 -5.30 -6.15
CA VAL A 145 6.26 -4.60 -5.82
C VAL A 145 6.10 -3.33 -6.67
N MET A 146 7.13 -2.50 -6.79
CA MET A 146 7.09 -1.28 -7.61
C MET A 146 6.80 -1.56 -9.08
N VAL A 147 7.48 -2.58 -9.65
CA VAL A 147 7.25 -3.01 -11.04
C VAL A 147 5.83 -3.58 -11.19
N GLY A 148 5.35 -4.34 -10.22
CA GLY A 148 3.99 -4.86 -10.21
C GLY A 148 2.95 -3.74 -10.19
N ASP A 149 3.12 -2.73 -9.34
CA ASP A 149 2.22 -1.57 -9.25
C ASP A 149 2.17 -0.81 -10.59
N TYR A 150 3.34 -0.56 -11.22
CA TYR A 150 3.40 0.06 -12.54
C TYR A 150 2.69 -0.77 -13.63
N LEU A 151 2.84 -2.09 -13.59
CA LEU A 151 2.17 -2.97 -14.54
C LEU A 151 0.65 -3.00 -14.34
N LEU A 152 0.15 -2.82 -13.13
CA LEU A 152 -1.30 -2.66 -12.89
C LEU A 152 -1.81 -1.33 -13.44
N GLU A 153 -1.08 -0.24 -13.26
CA GLU A 153 -1.42 1.06 -13.83
C GLU A 153 -1.49 1.02 -15.38
N ASP A 154 -0.65 0.17 -16.01
CA ASP A 154 -0.61 -0.08 -17.46
C ASP A 154 -1.61 -1.17 -17.93
N GLU A 155 -2.54 -1.62 -17.07
CA GLU A 155 -3.54 -2.66 -17.39
C GLU A 155 -2.91 -3.99 -17.85
N ARG A 156 -1.79 -4.39 -17.23
CA ARG A 156 -1.04 -5.62 -17.50
C ARG A 156 -1.04 -6.55 -16.30
N GLU A 157 -2.22 -6.97 -15.90
CA GLU A 157 -2.49 -7.65 -14.62
C GLU A 157 -1.76 -8.99 -14.50
N ALA A 158 -1.69 -9.79 -15.56
CA ALA A 158 -0.96 -11.06 -15.54
C ALA A 158 0.55 -10.85 -15.32
N ALA A 159 1.12 -9.79 -15.90
CA ALA A 159 2.53 -9.46 -15.70
C ALA A 159 2.76 -8.89 -14.30
N ALA A 160 1.83 -8.08 -13.79
CA ALA A 160 1.86 -7.56 -12.43
C ALA A 160 1.81 -8.71 -11.39
N ALA A 161 0.86 -9.64 -11.54
CA ALA A 161 0.73 -10.82 -10.70
C ALA A 161 2.02 -11.64 -10.68
N ALA A 162 2.66 -11.85 -11.83
CA ALA A 162 3.95 -12.54 -11.90
C ALA A 162 5.07 -11.79 -11.16
N SER A 163 5.09 -10.44 -11.21
CA SER A 163 6.04 -9.63 -10.44
C SER A 163 5.78 -9.72 -8.93
N PHE A 164 4.55 -9.55 -8.48
CA PHE A 164 4.20 -9.68 -7.06
C PHE A 164 4.48 -11.09 -6.53
N GLN A 165 4.20 -12.14 -7.30
CA GLN A 165 4.50 -13.51 -6.90
C GLN A 165 6.01 -13.75 -6.70
N ARG A 166 6.87 -13.15 -7.53
CA ARG A 166 8.32 -13.19 -7.34
C ARG A 166 8.74 -12.50 -6.05
N GLY A 167 8.24 -11.29 -5.80
CA GLY A 167 8.48 -10.57 -4.55
C GLY A 167 7.99 -11.36 -3.33
N MET A 168 6.79 -11.95 -3.41
CA MET A 168 6.21 -12.77 -2.35
C MET A 168 7.07 -13.98 -2.01
N THR A 169 7.58 -14.69 -3.03
CA THR A 169 8.48 -15.85 -2.83
C THR A 169 9.74 -15.45 -2.04
N LEU A 170 10.29 -14.25 -2.29
CA LEU A 170 11.44 -13.73 -1.57
C LEU A 170 11.06 -13.29 -0.14
N ALA A 171 9.93 -12.61 0.04
CA ALA A 171 9.43 -12.23 1.35
C ALA A 171 9.19 -13.46 2.24
N GLU A 172 8.60 -14.53 1.70
CA GLU A 172 8.35 -15.78 2.42
C GLU A 172 9.66 -16.48 2.80
N ARG A 173 10.66 -16.46 1.92
CA ARG A 173 12.00 -16.95 2.24
C ARG A 173 12.64 -16.16 3.39
N LEU A 174 12.60 -14.83 3.33
CA LEU A 174 13.14 -13.96 4.38
C LEU A 174 12.45 -14.21 5.73
N ALA A 175 11.13 -14.36 5.72
CA ALA A 175 10.36 -14.71 6.92
C ALA A 175 10.64 -16.15 7.40
N GLY A 176 10.94 -17.09 6.51
CA GLY A 176 11.35 -18.45 6.88
C GLY A 176 12.73 -18.51 7.52
N ASP A 177 13.68 -17.72 7.00
CA ASP A 177 15.06 -17.63 7.50
C ASP A 177 15.12 -16.88 8.85
N ALA A 178 14.20 -15.94 9.10
CA ALA A 178 14.06 -15.22 10.36
C ALA A 178 12.57 -15.11 10.80
N PRO A 179 11.99 -16.17 11.39
CA PRO A 179 10.55 -16.23 11.70
C PRO A 179 10.05 -15.17 12.68
N ASP A 180 10.93 -14.68 13.55
CA ASP A 180 10.62 -13.69 14.59
C ASP A 180 10.75 -12.24 14.10
N ASP A 181 11.19 -12.03 12.87
CA ASP A 181 11.34 -10.71 12.26
C ASP A 181 9.99 -10.11 11.85
N GLN A 182 9.61 -9.02 12.50
CA GLN A 182 8.36 -8.31 12.24
C GLN A 182 8.36 -7.61 10.86
N ASP A 183 9.51 -7.14 10.36
CA ASP A 183 9.61 -6.47 9.07
C ASP A 183 9.43 -7.47 7.93
N HIS A 184 10.05 -8.66 8.03
CA HIS A 184 9.86 -9.71 7.04
C HIS A 184 8.42 -10.23 7.00
N ARG A 185 7.76 -10.41 8.15
CA ARG A 185 6.33 -10.75 8.19
C ARG A 185 5.46 -9.66 7.56
N THR A 186 5.80 -8.39 7.80
CA THR A 186 5.10 -7.26 7.17
C THR A 186 5.27 -7.28 5.65
N LEU A 187 6.47 -7.58 5.17
CA LEU A 187 6.78 -7.70 3.75
C LEU A 187 5.99 -8.85 3.07
N VAL A 188 5.82 -9.99 3.76
CA VAL A 188 4.95 -11.10 3.30
C VAL A 188 3.50 -10.63 3.17
N ALA A 189 2.98 -9.89 4.15
CA ALA A 189 1.61 -9.39 4.08
C ALA A 189 1.42 -8.38 2.92
N ILE A 190 2.36 -7.47 2.71
CA ILE A 190 2.32 -6.48 1.62
C ILE A 190 2.33 -7.18 0.25
N THR A 191 3.24 -8.12 0.05
CA THR A 191 3.39 -8.82 -1.23
C THR A 191 2.17 -9.69 -1.54
N ARG A 192 1.55 -10.32 -0.54
CA ARG A 192 0.29 -11.06 -0.69
C ARG A 192 -0.90 -10.17 -1.04
N ASP A 193 -1.05 -9.03 -0.35
CA ASP A 193 -2.11 -8.06 -0.68
C ASP A 193 -2.00 -7.62 -2.14
N ARG A 194 -0.79 -7.28 -2.59
CA ARG A 194 -0.54 -6.83 -3.96
C ARG A 194 -0.75 -7.92 -5.01
N TYR A 195 -0.35 -9.15 -4.69
CA TYR A 195 -0.66 -10.29 -5.54
C TYR A 195 -2.17 -10.51 -5.68
N ALA A 196 -2.92 -10.37 -4.57
CA ALA A 196 -4.37 -10.46 -4.58
C ALA A 196 -5.03 -9.32 -5.38
N ASP A 197 -4.54 -8.08 -5.22
CA ASP A 197 -4.99 -6.91 -6.01
C ASP A 197 -4.86 -7.21 -7.51
N ALA A 198 -3.72 -7.78 -7.95
CA ALA A 198 -3.48 -8.12 -9.34
C ALA A 198 -4.37 -9.26 -9.86
N LEU A 199 -4.60 -10.30 -9.06
CA LEU A 199 -5.52 -11.38 -9.42
C LEU A 199 -6.95 -10.86 -9.58
N LEU A 200 -7.38 -9.95 -8.70
CA LEU A 200 -8.70 -9.33 -8.78
C LEU A 200 -8.84 -8.49 -10.05
N ALA A 201 -7.84 -7.68 -10.38
CA ALA A 201 -7.82 -6.89 -11.60
C ALA A 201 -7.85 -7.79 -12.85
N ALA A 202 -7.17 -8.94 -12.82
CA ALA A 202 -7.22 -9.94 -13.88
C ALA A 202 -8.57 -10.71 -13.97
N GLY A 203 -9.52 -10.44 -13.07
CA GLY A 203 -10.82 -11.10 -13.00
C GLY A 203 -10.82 -12.44 -12.24
N ASP A 204 -9.70 -12.84 -11.63
CA ASP A 204 -9.61 -14.04 -10.79
C ASP A 204 -10.00 -13.74 -9.33
N GLY A 205 -11.31 -13.60 -9.10
CA GLY A 205 -11.85 -13.35 -7.77
C GLY A 205 -11.56 -14.48 -6.76
N HIS A 206 -11.50 -15.74 -7.20
CA HIS A 206 -11.23 -16.86 -6.29
C HIS A 206 -9.76 -16.88 -5.85
N GLY A 207 -8.83 -16.67 -6.79
CA GLY A 207 -7.41 -16.52 -6.48
C GLY A 207 -7.15 -15.31 -5.57
N ALA A 208 -7.77 -14.16 -5.88
CA ALA A 208 -7.66 -12.96 -5.04
C ALA A 208 -8.17 -13.22 -3.61
N LEU A 209 -9.32 -13.87 -3.46
CA LEU A 209 -9.88 -14.21 -2.15
C LEU A 209 -8.95 -15.14 -1.35
N ALA A 210 -8.35 -16.14 -2.00
CA ALA A 210 -7.38 -17.02 -1.36
C ALA A 210 -6.15 -16.25 -0.86
N ALA A 211 -5.57 -15.42 -1.72
CA ALA A 211 -4.39 -14.61 -1.39
C ALA A 211 -4.67 -13.59 -0.26
N TYR A 212 -5.81 -12.89 -0.27
CA TYR A 212 -6.18 -12.01 0.85
C TYR A 212 -6.43 -12.77 2.15
N LYS A 213 -7.01 -13.98 2.11
CA LYS A 213 -7.20 -14.79 3.33
C LYS A 213 -5.85 -15.20 3.93
N GLU A 214 -4.85 -15.51 3.11
CA GLU A 214 -3.49 -15.76 3.58
C GLU A 214 -2.84 -14.50 4.16
N ALA A 215 -3.02 -13.35 3.50
CA ALA A 215 -2.55 -12.05 4.03
C ALA A 215 -3.22 -11.71 5.37
N LEU A 216 -4.51 -12.01 5.52
CA LEU A 216 -5.29 -11.79 6.73
C LEU A 216 -4.68 -12.52 7.94
N VAL A 217 -4.26 -13.78 7.77
CA VAL A 217 -3.62 -14.54 8.86
C VAL A 217 -2.35 -13.86 9.36
N VAL A 218 -1.56 -13.30 8.44
CA VAL A 218 -0.32 -12.58 8.81
C VAL A 218 -0.66 -11.23 9.46
N ARG A 219 -1.61 -10.48 8.89
CA ARG A 219 -2.05 -9.17 9.40
C ARG A 219 -2.65 -9.28 10.80
N ASP A 220 -3.43 -10.32 11.06
CA ASP A 220 -4.04 -10.59 12.37
C ASP A 220 -2.97 -10.80 13.44
N ARG A 221 -1.97 -11.65 13.15
CA ARG A 221 -0.81 -11.84 14.05
C ARG A 221 -0.02 -10.55 14.27
N LEU A 222 0.28 -9.80 13.20
CA LEU A 222 1.01 -8.54 13.30
C LEU A 222 0.28 -7.53 14.20
N ALA A 223 -1.05 -7.40 14.06
CA ALA A 223 -1.87 -6.52 14.88
C ALA A 223 -2.01 -7.04 16.33
N HIS A 224 -2.06 -8.35 16.53
CA HIS A 224 -2.08 -8.96 17.86
C HIS A 224 -0.77 -8.73 18.63
N ASP A 225 0.38 -8.87 17.96
CA ASP A 225 1.71 -8.69 18.54
C ASP A 225 1.99 -7.24 18.94
N ALA A 226 1.35 -6.28 18.27
CA ALA A 226 1.50 -4.85 18.51
C ALA A 226 0.13 -4.15 18.48
N PRO A 227 -0.70 -4.31 19.52
CA PRO A 227 -2.09 -3.81 19.54
C PRO A 227 -2.19 -2.28 19.53
N ASP A 228 -1.14 -1.58 19.97
CA ASP A 228 -1.08 -0.12 19.95
C ASP A 228 -0.56 0.45 18.60
N ASP A 229 -0.13 -0.41 17.67
CA ASP A 229 0.34 0.00 16.35
C ASP A 229 -0.85 0.28 15.40
N ILE A 230 -1.15 1.57 15.26
CA ILE A 230 -2.21 2.08 14.38
C ILE A 230 -2.02 1.62 12.93
N ALA A 231 -0.80 1.58 12.41
CA ALA A 231 -0.55 1.21 11.02
C ALA A 231 -0.92 -0.25 10.77
N ARG A 232 -0.61 -1.16 11.71
CA ARG A 232 -0.98 -2.58 11.62
C ARG A 232 -2.48 -2.79 11.74
N ARG A 233 -3.15 -2.08 12.65
CA ARG A 233 -4.62 -2.12 12.79
C ARG A 233 -5.33 -1.64 11.52
N ARG A 234 -4.85 -0.54 10.91
CA ARG A 234 -5.36 -0.06 9.60
C ARG A 234 -5.15 -1.11 8.51
N ALA A 235 -3.97 -1.70 8.47
CA ALA A 235 -3.63 -2.71 7.48
C ALA A 235 -4.51 -3.97 7.62
N LEU A 236 -4.87 -4.37 8.85
CA LEU A 236 -5.82 -5.45 9.10
C LEU A 236 -7.24 -5.09 8.64
N ALA A 237 -7.71 -3.87 8.96
CA ALA A 237 -9.03 -3.39 8.53
C ALA A 237 -9.17 -3.35 6.99
N ARG A 238 -8.13 -2.87 6.29
CA ARG A 238 -8.08 -2.88 4.81
C ARG A 238 -8.14 -4.29 4.23
N CYS A 239 -7.49 -5.27 4.85
CA CYS A 239 -7.55 -6.66 4.39
C CYS A 239 -8.98 -7.23 4.46
N HIS A 240 -9.70 -6.98 5.57
CA HIS A 240 -11.11 -7.34 5.67
C HIS A 240 -12.00 -6.62 4.66
N GLU A 241 -11.73 -5.34 4.38
CA GLU A 241 -12.43 -4.59 3.34
C GLU A 241 -12.23 -5.20 1.96
N SER A 242 -10.99 -5.52 1.57
CA SER A 242 -10.69 -6.15 0.28
C SER A 242 -11.37 -7.51 0.14
N ILE A 243 -11.36 -8.34 1.18
CA ILE A 243 -12.10 -9.60 1.21
C ILE A 243 -13.60 -9.36 0.98
N GLY A 244 -14.17 -8.35 1.65
CA GLY A 244 -15.57 -7.95 1.47
C GLY A 244 -15.89 -7.52 0.04
N GLU A 245 -15.03 -6.72 -0.59
CA GLU A 245 -15.20 -6.30 -1.99
C GLU A 245 -15.17 -7.47 -2.96
N VAL A 246 -14.22 -8.39 -2.81
CA VAL A 246 -14.10 -9.58 -3.65
C VAL A 246 -15.35 -10.45 -3.53
N LEU A 247 -15.76 -10.76 -2.30
CA LEU A 247 -16.96 -11.56 -2.03
C LEU A 247 -18.22 -10.89 -2.59
N ARG A 248 -18.34 -9.56 -2.45
CA ARG A 248 -19.45 -8.79 -3.01
C ARG A 248 -19.47 -8.88 -4.54
N ALA A 249 -18.32 -8.75 -5.19
CA ALA A 249 -18.19 -8.87 -6.65
C ALA A 249 -18.55 -10.29 -7.15
N MET A 250 -18.23 -11.31 -6.36
CA MET A 250 -18.60 -12.71 -6.62
C MET A 250 -20.08 -13.03 -6.33
N GLY A 251 -20.81 -12.10 -5.70
CA GLY A 251 -22.22 -12.31 -5.32
C GLY A 251 -22.43 -13.03 -3.99
N GLU A 252 -21.35 -13.31 -3.24
CA GLU A 252 -21.36 -13.95 -1.93
C GLU A 252 -21.71 -12.93 -0.82
N LYS A 253 -22.93 -12.40 -0.90
CA LYS A 253 -23.39 -11.28 -0.05
C LYS A 253 -23.29 -11.54 1.45
N PRO A 254 -23.68 -12.73 2.00
CA PRO A 254 -23.58 -12.97 3.44
C PRO A 254 -22.14 -12.92 3.94
N ASP A 255 -21.20 -13.48 3.18
CA ASP A 255 -19.78 -13.50 3.54
C ASP A 255 -19.15 -12.11 3.38
N ALA A 256 -19.53 -11.37 2.34
CA ALA A 256 -19.13 -9.97 2.16
C ALA A 256 -19.58 -9.11 3.36
N LEU A 257 -20.82 -9.30 3.81
CA LEU A 257 -21.36 -8.60 4.99
C LEU A 257 -20.58 -8.95 6.26
N ALA A 258 -20.20 -10.22 6.45
CA ALA A 258 -19.37 -10.64 7.57
C ALA A 258 -17.98 -9.97 7.54
N ALA A 259 -17.33 -9.93 6.38
CA ALA A 259 -16.04 -9.28 6.21
C ALA A 259 -16.11 -7.76 6.47
N TYR A 260 -17.13 -7.07 5.95
CA TYR A 260 -17.31 -5.65 6.22
C TYR A 260 -17.65 -5.35 7.68
N ARG A 261 -18.33 -6.25 8.40
CA ARG A 261 -18.56 -6.09 9.85
C ARG A 261 -17.27 -6.25 10.67
N ALA A 262 -16.39 -7.18 10.29
CA ALA A 262 -15.07 -7.30 10.89
C ALA A 262 -14.22 -6.03 10.63
N CYS A 263 -14.26 -5.51 9.40
CA CYS A 263 -13.65 -4.23 9.04
C CYS A 263 -14.23 -3.07 9.88
N LEU A 264 -15.56 -3.03 10.06
CA LEU A 264 -16.24 -1.97 10.81
C LEU A 264 -15.77 -1.91 12.26
N ALA A 265 -15.71 -3.05 12.96
CA ALA A 265 -15.26 -3.10 14.34
C ALA A 265 -13.86 -2.49 14.52
N LEU A 266 -12.92 -2.84 13.62
CA LEU A 266 -11.57 -2.27 13.64
C LEU A 266 -11.54 -0.77 13.36
N ARG A 267 -12.39 -0.30 12.42
CA ARG A 267 -12.48 1.12 12.05
C ARG A 267 -13.17 1.97 13.11
N GLU A 268 -14.12 1.42 13.87
CA GLU A 268 -14.69 2.06 15.05
C GLU A 268 -13.62 2.28 16.11
N ASP A 269 -12.87 1.23 16.48
CA ASP A 269 -11.78 1.34 17.44
C ASP A 269 -10.65 2.28 16.97
N LEU A 270 -10.41 2.38 15.65
CA LEU A 270 -9.40 3.28 15.08
C LEU A 270 -9.85 4.74 15.11
N ALA A 271 -11.11 5.02 14.77
CA ALA A 271 -11.67 6.37 14.80
C ALA A 271 -11.67 6.95 16.22
N ASP A 272 -11.91 6.11 17.23
CA ASP A 272 -11.83 6.49 18.64
C ASP A 272 -10.37 6.71 19.11
N ALA A 273 -9.42 5.96 18.56
CA ALA A 273 -8.02 6.02 18.98
C ALA A 273 -7.21 7.19 18.36
N THR A 274 -7.41 7.50 17.08
CA THR A 274 -6.58 8.50 16.37
C THR A 274 -7.29 9.84 16.16
N TYR A 275 -8.62 9.83 16.10
CA TYR A 275 -9.47 10.99 15.80
C TYR A 275 -9.03 11.78 14.54
N ASP A 276 -8.35 11.14 13.58
CA ASP A 276 -7.98 11.77 12.31
C ASP A 276 -9.06 11.59 11.24
N ASP A 277 -8.94 12.39 10.18
CA ASP A 277 -9.92 12.38 9.09
C ASP A 277 -9.92 11.05 8.34
N GLU A 278 -8.76 10.43 8.12
CA GLU A 278 -8.66 9.16 7.43
C GLU A 278 -9.53 8.09 8.11
N ALA A 279 -9.36 7.90 9.43
CA ALA A 279 -10.11 6.93 10.20
C ALA A 279 -11.62 7.22 10.20
N ARG A 280 -12.01 8.50 10.31
CA ARG A 280 -13.43 8.91 10.27
C ARG A 280 -14.07 8.68 8.90
N ARG A 281 -13.32 8.91 7.82
CA ARG A 281 -13.78 8.67 6.45
C ARG A 281 -13.92 7.20 6.14
N ASP A 282 -12.93 6.42 6.53
CA ASP A 282 -12.94 4.97 6.49
C ASP A 282 -14.14 4.37 7.22
N LEU A 283 -14.45 4.89 8.40
CA LEU A 283 -15.59 4.46 9.20
C LEU A 283 -16.93 4.65 8.47
N TYR A 284 -17.25 5.87 8.03
CA TYR A 284 -18.52 6.07 7.33
C TYR A 284 -18.55 5.34 5.98
N ALA A 285 -17.43 5.22 5.27
CA ALA A 285 -17.37 4.49 4.00
C ALA A 285 -17.73 3.01 4.20
N THR A 286 -17.30 2.41 5.32
CA THR A 286 -17.65 1.03 5.70
C THR A 286 -19.15 0.85 5.92
N TYR A 287 -19.80 1.80 6.61
CA TYR A 287 -21.26 1.82 6.72
C TYR A 287 -21.95 1.86 5.35
N GLY A 288 -21.40 2.61 4.39
CA GLY A 288 -21.88 2.62 3.01
C GLY A 288 -21.81 1.25 2.34
N ARG A 289 -20.70 0.53 2.50
CA ARG A 289 -20.53 -0.83 1.94
C ARG A 289 -21.50 -1.82 2.54
N ILE A 290 -21.64 -1.80 3.87
CA ILE A 290 -22.64 -2.61 4.59
C ILE A 290 -24.05 -2.30 4.08
N GLY A 291 -24.41 -1.03 3.94
CA GLY A 291 -25.72 -0.62 3.43
C GLY A 291 -26.01 -1.16 2.02
N HIS A 292 -25.02 -1.12 1.13
CA HIS A 292 -25.15 -1.68 -0.23
C HIS A 292 -25.35 -3.19 -0.22
N VAL A 293 -24.59 -3.93 0.59
CA VAL A 293 -24.74 -5.40 0.69
C VAL A 293 -26.10 -5.78 1.28
N LEU A 294 -26.53 -5.10 2.36
CA LEU A 294 -27.84 -5.33 2.98
C LEU A 294 -28.99 -5.06 2.00
N ARG A 295 -28.91 -3.96 1.23
CA ARG A 295 -29.89 -3.68 0.18
C ARG A 295 -29.89 -4.77 -0.88
N ALA A 296 -28.72 -5.22 -1.33
CA ALA A 296 -28.61 -6.30 -2.30
C ALA A 296 -29.16 -7.65 -1.78
N MET A 297 -29.20 -7.83 -0.45
CA MET A 297 -29.84 -8.98 0.22
C MET A 297 -31.35 -8.78 0.45
N GLY A 298 -31.91 -7.61 0.12
CA GLY A 298 -33.31 -7.26 0.36
C GLY A 298 -33.61 -6.74 1.77
N ASP A 299 -32.60 -6.60 2.64
CA ASP A 299 -32.76 -5.98 3.96
C ASP A 299 -32.71 -4.44 3.84
N LEU A 300 -33.82 -3.87 3.36
CA LEU A 300 -33.95 -2.42 3.18
C LEU A 300 -33.86 -1.67 4.50
N ARG A 301 -34.34 -2.25 5.60
CA ARG A 301 -34.29 -1.63 6.92
C ARG A 301 -32.85 -1.54 7.42
N GLY A 302 -32.12 -2.66 7.40
CA GLY A 302 -30.70 -2.68 7.77
C GLY A 302 -29.86 -1.78 6.86
N ALA A 303 -30.17 -1.75 5.56
CA ALA A 303 -29.50 -0.84 4.62
C ALA A 303 -29.71 0.63 4.98
N LEU A 304 -30.96 1.02 5.27
CA LEU A 304 -31.30 2.38 5.67
C LEU A 304 -30.62 2.77 6.98
N ASP A 305 -30.60 1.88 7.97
CA ASP A 305 -29.92 2.11 9.25
C ASP A 305 -28.42 2.34 9.04
N ALA A 306 -27.76 1.52 8.23
CA ALA A 306 -26.35 1.69 7.89
C ALA A 306 -26.08 3.02 7.17
N PHE A 307 -26.89 3.36 6.15
CA PHE A 307 -26.75 4.63 5.44
C PHE A 307 -27.02 5.84 6.33
N ARG A 308 -27.98 5.78 7.26
CA ARG A 308 -28.25 6.87 8.21
C ARG A 308 -27.10 7.08 9.18
N THR A 309 -26.49 6.01 9.67
CA THR A 309 -25.30 6.11 10.54
C THR A 309 -24.13 6.72 9.79
N GLY A 310 -23.82 6.23 8.58
CA GLY A 310 -22.79 6.82 7.73
C GLY A 310 -23.08 8.29 7.39
N LEU A 311 -24.34 8.64 7.09
CA LEU A 311 -24.78 10.01 6.83
C LEU A 311 -24.55 10.92 8.03
N LYS A 312 -24.85 10.47 9.25
CA LYS A 312 -24.64 11.25 10.47
C LYS A 312 -23.14 11.57 10.68
N LEU A 313 -22.27 10.59 10.45
CA LEU A 313 -20.82 10.74 10.57
C LEU A 313 -20.27 11.69 9.48
N ALA A 314 -20.65 11.47 8.22
CA ALA A 314 -20.24 12.31 7.10
C ALA A 314 -20.73 13.76 7.26
N ALA A 315 -21.98 13.97 7.69
CA ALA A 315 -22.54 15.30 7.93
C ALA A 315 -21.80 16.06 9.05
N ARG A 316 -21.38 15.35 10.11
CA ARG A 316 -20.58 15.95 11.19
C ARG A 316 -19.21 16.41 10.68
N LEU A 317 -18.51 15.55 9.95
CA LEU A 317 -17.21 15.90 9.37
C LEU A 317 -17.32 17.05 8.35
N ALA A 318 -18.38 17.05 7.54
CA ALA A 318 -18.67 18.12 6.58
C ALA A 318 -18.97 19.47 7.26
N ALA A 319 -19.62 19.47 8.43
CA ALA A 319 -19.86 20.69 9.19
C ALA A 319 -18.57 21.24 9.84
N GLU A 320 -17.67 20.35 10.25
CA GLU A 320 -16.35 20.71 10.79
C GLU A 320 -15.40 21.21 9.70
N GLN A 321 -15.58 20.74 8.45
CA GLN A 321 -14.72 21.06 7.31
C GLN A 321 -15.53 21.50 6.07
N PRO A 322 -16.12 22.71 6.11
CA PRO A 322 -17.00 23.20 5.04
C PRO A 322 -16.27 23.40 3.70
N ASP A 323 -14.97 23.67 3.73
CA ASP A 323 -14.17 23.96 2.53
C ASP A 323 -13.62 22.69 1.84
N MET A 324 -13.70 21.54 2.49
CA MET A 324 -13.16 20.28 1.96
C MET A 324 -14.17 19.62 1.01
N ALA A 325 -14.00 19.88 -0.29
CA ALA A 325 -14.87 19.36 -1.36
C ALA A 325 -15.12 17.85 -1.28
N ALA A 326 -14.09 17.06 -1.01
CA ALA A 326 -14.20 15.61 -0.92
C ALA A 326 -15.19 15.18 0.19
N ILE A 327 -15.11 15.83 1.36
CA ILE A 327 -15.97 15.55 2.52
C ILE A 327 -17.41 16.01 2.25
N GLN A 328 -17.59 17.17 1.59
CA GLN A 328 -18.91 17.62 1.15
C GLN A 328 -19.54 16.64 0.15
N GLY A 329 -18.75 16.15 -0.82
CA GLY A 329 -19.18 15.15 -1.78
C GLY A 329 -19.60 13.83 -1.12
N ASP A 330 -18.86 13.39 -0.09
CA ASP A 330 -19.22 12.19 0.69
C ASP A 330 -20.54 12.41 1.47
N HIS A 331 -20.74 13.59 2.07
CA HIS A 331 -22.01 13.94 2.72
C HIS A 331 -23.20 13.90 1.75
N ALA A 332 -23.05 14.48 0.55
CA ALA A 332 -24.06 14.44 -0.50
C ALA A 332 -24.34 13.00 -0.96
N LEU A 333 -23.30 12.18 -1.12
CA LEU A 333 -23.42 10.77 -1.51
C LEU A 333 -24.21 9.95 -0.49
N PHE A 334 -23.97 10.17 0.81
CA PHE A 334 -24.75 9.50 1.86
C PHE A 334 -26.21 9.98 1.92
N CYS A 335 -26.48 11.26 1.61
CA CYS A 335 -27.85 11.74 1.44
C CYS A 335 -28.55 10.98 0.29
N PHE A 336 -27.88 10.84 -0.85
CA PHE A 336 -28.40 10.10 -2.00
C PHE A 336 -28.64 8.62 -1.65
N ARG A 337 -27.67 7.93 -1.04
CA ARG A 337 -27.78 6.51 -0.67
C ARG A 337 -28.98 6.24 0.25
N ALA A 338 -29.15 7.01 1.32
CA ALA A 338 -30.31 6.89 2.21
C ALA A 338 -31.62 7.18 1.46
N ALA A 339 -31.65 8.23 0.62
CA ALA A 339 -32.83 8.56 -0.17
C ALA A 339 -33.25 7.46 -1.13
N THR A 340 -32.31 6.76 -1.77
CA THR A 340 -32.64 5.68 -2.71
C THR A 340 -33.35 4.50 -2.05
N VAL A 341 -33.10 4.23 -0.77
CA VAL A 341 -33.83 3.20 -0.01
C VAL A 341 -35.21 3.70 0.38
N LEU A 342 -35.30 4.94 0.86
CA LEU A 342 -36.55 5.57 1.26
C LEU A 342 -37.52 5.81 0.08
N ALA A 343 -36.99 6.00 -1.13
CA ALA A 343 -37.77 6.22 -2.35
C ALA A 343 -38.71 5.05 -2.68
N GLU A 344 -38.35 3.84 -2.25
CA GLU A 344 -39.14 2.61 -2.45
C GLU A 344 -40.19 2.39 -1.33
N GLY A 345 -40.22 3.26 -0.32
CA GLY A 345 -41.05 3.13 0.87
C GLY A 345 -42.42 3.80 0.77
N THR A 346 -43.00 4.08 1.95
CA THR A 346 -44.25 4.79 2.17
C THR A 346 -44.22 6.24 1.68
N SER A 347 -45.38 6.90 1.61
CA SER A 347 -45.45 8.33 1.25
C SER A 347 -44.62 9.23 2.18
N ALA A 348 -44.52 8.88 3.46
CA ALA A 348 -43.70 9.61 4.43
C ALA A 348 -42.20 9.44 4.15
N GLU A 349 -41.77 8.20 3.87
CA GLU A 349 -40.38 7.90 3.50
C GLU A 349 -40.00 8.55 2.18
N ARG A 350 -40.88 8.56 1.18
CA ARG A 350 -40.65 9.28 -0.08
C ARG A 350 -40.51 10.79 0.11
N LEU A 351 -41.24 11.38 1.06
CA LEU A 351 -41.07 12.79 1.41
C LEU A 351 -39.70 13.06 2.05
N GLU A 352 -39.25 12.16 2.93
CA GLU A 352 -37.90 12.21 3.53
C GLU A 352 -36.81 12.04 2.46
N ALA A 353 -36.98 11.07 1.55
CA ALA A 353 -36.09 10.85 0.41
C ALA A 353 -35.91 12.13 -0.40
N ARG A 354 -37.01 12.84 -0.69
CA ARG A 354 -36.98 14.11 -1.41
C ARG A 354 -36.22 15.21 -0.66
N SER A 355 -36.37 15.28 0.66
CA SER A 355 -35.60 16.22 1.50
C SER A 355 -34.10 15.94 1.41
N LEU A 356 -33.71 14.68 1.51
CA LEU A 356 -32.32 14.25 1.40
C LEU A 356 -31.73 14.51 0.00
N LEU A 357 -32.50 14.25 -1.07
CA LEU A 357 -32.06 14.53 -2.44
C LEU A 357 -31.88 16.02 -2.72
N ARG A 358 -32.77 16.87 -2.19
CA ARG A 358 -32.59 18.33 -2.29
C ARG A 358 -31.31 18.79 -1.59
N ARG A 359 -30.98 18.21 -0.43
CA ARG A 359 -29.70 18.48 0.27
C ARG A 359 -28.51 18.03 -0.56
N ALA A 360 -28.54 16.80 -1.09
CA ALA A 360 -27.48 16.28 -1.95
C ALA A 360 -27.25 17.18 -3.18
N LEU A 361 -28.33 17.57 -3.86
CA LEU A 361 -28.25 18.42 -5.05
C LEU A 361 -27.69 19.81 -4.74
N ALA A 362 -28.10 20.41 -3.62
CA ALA A 362 -27.57 21.71 -3.20
C ALA A 362 -26.05 21.65 -2.99
N ILE A 363 -25.55 20.60 -2.33
CA ILE A 363 -24.11 20.41 -2.14
C ILE A 363 -23.41 20.21 -3.48
N TYR A 364 -23.92 19.31 -4.32
CA TYR A 364 -23.29 19.03 -5.62
C TYR A 364 -23.26 20.26 -6.53
N ARG A 365 -24.28 21.11 -6.53
CA ARG A 365 -24.28 22.37 -7.30
C ARG A 365 -23.21 23.34 -6.82
N VAL A 366 -23.03 23.49 -5.51
CA VAL A 366 -21.94 24.34 -4.97
C VAL A 366 -20.58 23.79 -5.37
N LEU A 367 -20.39 22.47 -5.38
CA LEU A 367 -19.14 21.86 -5.83
C LEU A 367 -18.94 22.04 -7.35
N GLU A 368 -20.00 21.93 -8.14
CA GLU A 368 -19.98 22.13 -9.59
C GLU A 368 -19.64 23.58 -9.95
N GLU A 369 -20.31 24.55 -9.33
CA GLU A 369 -20.08 26.00 -9.52
C GLU A 369 -18.64 26.42 -9.16
N ARG A 370 -18.00 25.68 -8.25
CA ARG A 370 -16.61 25.91 -7.82
C ARG A 370 -15.59 25.08 -8.61
N GLU A 371 -16.03 24.29 -9.58
CA GLU A 371 -15.18 23.36 -10.35
C GLU A 371 -14.43 22.34 -9.45
N LEU A 372 -15.08 21.90 -8.35
CA LEU A 372 -14.54 20.99 -7.34
C LEU A 372 -15.08 19.56 -7.45
N LEU A 373 -15.95 19.27 -8.43
CA LEU A 373 -16.37 17.90 -8.72
C LEU A 373 -15.29 17.16 -9.50
N THR A 374 -14.96 15.96 -9.03
CA THR A 374 -14.17 15.02 -9.83
C THR A 374 -14.98 14.48 -11.01
N GLU A 375 -14.31 13.97 -12.05
CA GLU A 375 -14.97 13.34 -13.20
C GLU A 375 -15.91 12.20 -12.75
N ALA A 376 -15.46 11.37 -11.80
CA ALA A 376 -16.27 10.31 -11.20
C ALA A 376 -17.50 10.83 -10.44
N GLN A 377 -17.50 12.09 -9.98
CA GLN A 377 -18.62 12.69 -9.26
C GLN A 377 -19.60 13.46 -10.17
N ALA A 378 -19.22 13.77 -11.41
CA ALA A 378 -20.07 14.50 -12.35
C ALA A 378 -21.39 13.77 -12.69
N ILE A 379 -21.45 12.45 -12.45
CA ILE A 379 -22.67 11.65 -12.62
C ILE A 379 -23.74 11.93 -11.55
N TRP A 380 -23.37 12.47 -10.39
CA TRP A 380 -24.27 12.55 -9.24
C TRP A 380 -25.34 13.65 -9.34
N PRO A 381 -25.04 14.91 -9.72
CA PRO A 381 -26.08 15.91 -9.92
C PRO A 381 -27.25 15.43 -10.82
N PRO A 382 -27.02 14.92 -12.05
CA PRO A 382 -28.11 14.46 -12.90
C PRO A 382 -28.82 13.22 -12.33
N ALA A 383 -28.11 12.31 -11.64
CA ALA A 383 -28.74 11.16 -10.99
C ALA A 383 -29.69 11.57 -9.86
N VAL A 384 -29.30 12.58 -9.06
CA VAL A 384 -30.14 13.14 -7.99
C VAL A 384 -31.38 13.82 -8.58
N GLU A 385 -31.22 14.61 -9.65
CA GLU A 385 -32.33 15.27 -10.34
C GLU A 385 -33.31 14.27 -10.96
N ALA A 386 -32.81 13.23 -11.60
CA ALA A 386 -33.64 12.16 -12.15
C ALA A 386 -34.50 11.49 -11.05
N LEU A 387 -33.90 11.15 -9.91
CA LEU A 387 -34.64 10.54 -8.81
C LEU A 387 -35.67 11.52 -8.19
N LEU A 388 -35.34 12.80 -8.08
CA LEU A 388 -36.29 13.84 -7.65
C LEU A 388 -37.51 13.93 -8.57
N ILE A 389 -37.34 13.80 -9.88
CA ILE A 389 -38.43 13.79 -10.86
C ILE A 389 -39.33 12.56 -10.65
N THR A 390 -38.74 11.37 -10.47
CA THR A 390 -39.51 10.13 -10.28
C THR A 390 -40.36 10.12 -9.01
N LEU A 391 -39.94 10.83 -7.96
CA LEU A 391 -40.69 10.93 -6.70
C LEU A 391 -41.91 11.89 -6.80
N GLY A 392 -42.02 12.67 -7.88
CA GLY A 392 -43.13 13.60 -8.09
C GLY A 392 -43.11 14.84 -7.17
N THR A 393 -44.13 15.68 -7.33
CA THR A 393 -44.34 16.92 -6.56
C THR A 393 -44.98 16.70 -5.21
#